data_AF-A0A6N7IVJ4-F1
#
_entry.id   AF-A0A6N7IVJ4-F1
#
_cell.length_a   1.000
_cell.length_b   1.000
_cell.length_c   1.000
_cell.angle_alpha   90.00
_cell.angle_beta   90.00
_cell.angle_gamma   90.00
#
_symmetry.space_group_name_H-M   'P 1'
#
loop_
_entity.id
_entity.type
_entity.pdbx_description
1 polymer ?
#
loop_
_entity_poly.entity_id
_entity_poly.type
_entity_poly.pdbx_seq_one_letter_code
_entity_poly.pdbx_strand_id
1 'polypeptide(L)'
;EKTVDADYVLVTVGRRPNTDELGLEQVGVELTDRGVVKTDKQCRTSVSNIYAIGDIVDGPPLAHKASYEGKIAAEAIAGEPAEIDYLGIPAVVFSEPELATVGYTEAEAKAEGIEIVAAKFPFAANGRALSLDATDGFMKMITRK
;
A
#
# COMPACT_ATOMS: atom_id res chain seq x y z
N GLU A 1 2.01 -36.16 2.90
CA GLU A 1 1.92 -35.28 1.72
C GLU A 1 0.48 -35.30 1.22
N LYS A 2 -0.06 -34.16 0.79
CA LYS A 2 -1.42 -34.06 0.22
C LYS A 2 -1.27 -33.58 -1.22
N THR A 3 -1.98 -34.22 -2.15
CA THR A 3 -1.90 -33.95 -3.59
C THR A 3 -3.26 -33.47 -4.11
N VAL A 4 -3.24 -32.57 -5.10
CA VAL A 4 -4.43 -32.08 -5.83
C VAL A 4 -4.12 -32.15 -7.31
N ASP A 5 -4.97 -32.86 -8.07
CA ASP A 5 -4.89 -32.93 -9.53
C ASP A 5 -5.67 -31.75 -10.15
N ALA A 6 -5.06 -31.04 -11.10
CA ALA A 6 -5.67 -29.91 -11.79
C ALA A 6 -5.08 -29.75 -13.20
N ASP A 7 -5.86 -29.18 -14.13
CA ASP A 7 -5.40 -28.89 -15.49
C ASP A 7 -4.46 -27.69 -15.56
N TYR A 8 -4.63 -26.73 -14.64
CA TYR A 8 -3.87 -25.48 -14.59
C TYR A 8 -3.49 -25.10 -13.16
N VAL A 9 -2.34 -24.41 -13.04
CA VAL A 9 -1.84 -23.82 -11.80
C VAL A 9 -1.45 -22.36 -12.07
N LEU A 10 -2.02 -21.44 -11.28
CA LEU A 10 -1.64 -20.03 -11.27
C LEU A 10 -0.79 -19.74 -10.03
N VAL A 11 0.42 -19.24 -10.21
CA VAL A 11 1.36 -18.92 -9.12
C VAL A 11 1.39 -17.41 -8.87
N THR A 12 0.71 -16.96 -7.83
CA THR A 12 0.61 -15.55 -7.42
C THR A 12 1.00 -15.37 -5.95
N VAL A 13 2.19 -15.86 -5.58
CA VAL A 13 2.69 -15.91 -4.19
C VAL A 13 3.31 -14.59 -3.71
N GLY A 14 3.41 -13.58 -4.57
CA GLY A 14 3.98 -12.28 -4.24
C GLY A 14 4.81 -11.67 -5.36
N ARG A 15 5.44 -10.54 -5.06
CA ARG A 15 6.35 -9.80 -5.96
C ARG A 15 7.65 -9.50 -5.22
N ARG A 16 8.72 -9.25 -5.97
CA ARG A 16 10.01 -8.77 -5.45
C ARG A 16 10.49 -7.56 -6.26
N PRO A 17 11.32 -6.67 -5.68
CA PRO A 17 11.98 -5.60 -6.42
C PRO A 17 12.78 -6.15 -7.60
N ASN A 18 12.77 -5.43 -8.72
CA ASN A 18 13.56 -5.77 -9.90
C ASN A 18 14.74 -4.80 -10.02
N THR A 19 15.80 -5.04 -9.26
CA THR A 19 16.97 -4.14 -9.14
C THR A 19 18.30 -4.79 -9.54
N ASP A 20 18.29 -6.06 -9.94
CA ASP A 20 19.47 -6.92 -10.16
C ASP A 20 20.48 -6.30 -11.16
N GLU A 21 20.02 -5.55 -12.17
CA GLU A 21 20.85 -5.00 -13.24
C GLU A 21 21.04 -3.46 -13.17
N LEU A 22 20.67 -2.81 -12.04
CA LEU A 22 20.72 -1.35 -11.92
C LEU A 22 22.09 -0.79 -11.50
N GLY A 23 23.03 -1.64 -11.10
CA GLY A 23 24.35 -1.21 -10.66
C GLY A 23 24.36 -0.45 -9.32
N LEU A 24 23.41 -0.74 -8.43
CA LEU A 24 23.20 -0.01 -7.17
C LEU A 24 24.42 -0.06 -6.24
N GLU A 25 25.11 -1.20 -6.17
CA GLU A 25 26.31 -1.37 -5.37
C GLU A 25 27.45 -0.46 -5.86
N GLN A 26 27.64 -0.37 -7.18
CA GLN A 26 28.70 0.42 -7.81
C GLN A 26 28.53 1.91 -7.58
N VAL A 27 27.29 2.39 -7.39
CA VAL A 27 26.99 3.79 -7.08
C VAL A 27 26.82 4.05 -5.58
N GLY A 28 26.90 3.02 -4.73
CA GLY A 28 26.80 3.16 -3.27
C GLY A 28 25.37 3.33 -2.74
N VAL A 29 24.36 2.87 -3.48
CA VAL A 29 22.96 2.85 -3.02
C VAL A 29 22.73 1.68 -2.07
N GLU A 30 22.33 1.98 -0.83
CA GLU A 30 22.04 0.98 0.19
C GLU A 30 20.69 0.27 -0.05
N LEU A 31 20.69 -1.05 0.15
CA LEU A 31 19.48 -1.86 0.24
C LEU A 31 19.18 -2.21 1.70
N THR A 32 17.92 -2.49 2.02
CA THR A 32 17.52 -3.11 3.29
C THR A 32 17.73 -4.63 3.25
N ASP A 33 17.61 -5.30 4.40
CA ASP A 33 17.67 -6.77 4.49
C ASP A 33 16.58 -7.49 3.66
N ARG A 34 15.52 -6.76 3.27
CA ARG A 34 14.44 -7.26 2.39
C ARG A 34 14.76 -7.10 0.89
N GLY A 35 15.91 -6.54 0.53
CA GLY A 35 16.32 -6.32 -0.86
C GLY A 35 15.64 -5.13 -1.56
N VAL A 36 14.95 -4.26 -0.82
CA VAL A 36 14.43 -2.98 -1.32
C VAL A 36 15.43 -1.86 -1.10
N VAL A 37 15.43 -0.85 -1.98
CA VAL A 37 16.24 0.37 -1.86
C VAL A 37 15.83 1.13 -0.61
N LYS A 38 16.82 1.47 0.22
CA LYS A 38 16.61 2.27 1.42
C LYS A 38 16.43 3.73 1.02
N THR A 39 15.34 4.34 1.48
CA THR A 39 15.06 5.77 1.25
C THR A 39 14.66 6.49 2.52
N ASP A 40 14.86 7.81 2.55
CA ASP A 40 14.24 8.70 3.53
C ASP A 40 12.77 9.04 3.16
N LYS A 41 12.12 9.89 3.95
CA LYS A 41 10.74 10.34 3.71
C LYS A 41 10.56 11.22 2.47
N GLN A 42 11.65 11.72 1.90
CA GLN A 42 11.67 12.52 0.68
C GLN A 42 12.13 11.69 -0.53
N CYS A 43 12.09 10.35 -0.42
CA CYS A 43 12.50 9.38 -1.43
C CYS A 43 14.01 9.39 -1.77
N ARG A 44 14.86 10.04 -0.97
CA ARG A 44 16.32 10.07 -1.20
C ARG A 44 16.97 8.78 -0.78
N THR A 45 17.89 8.27 -1.58
CA THR A 45 18.72 7.11 -1.22
C THR A 45 19.89 7.52 -0.31
N SER A 46 20.81 6.59 -0.02
CA SER A 46 22.10 6.89 0.63
C SER A 46 22.98 7.86 -0.18
N VAL A 47 22.70 8.03 -1.48
CA VAL A 47 23.36 8.98 -2.36
C VAL A 47 22.43 10.17 -2.59
N SER A 48 22.85 11.37 -2.17
CA SER A 48 21.98 12.54 -2.02
C SER A 48 21.30 13.05 -3.30
N ASN A 49 21.85 12.72 -4.48
CA ASN A 49 21.30 13.07 -5.77
C ASN A 49 20.58 11.90 -6.48
N ILE A 50 20.42 10.75 -5.81
CA ILE A 50 19.70 9.58 -6.32
C ILE A 50 18.45 9.35 -5.47
N TYR A 51 17.32 9.17 -6.14
CA TYR A 51 16.00 8.94 -5.54
C TYR A 51 15.45 7.60 -6.00
N ALA A 52 14.62 6.96 -5.19
CA ALA A 52 13.93 5.73 -5.54
C ALA A 52 12.47 5.77 -5.09
N ILE A 53 11.57 5.18 -5.88
CA ILE A 53 10.12 5.20 -5.68
C ILE A 53 9.49 3.86 -6.09
N GLY A 54 8.25 3.62 -5.70
CA GLY A 54 7.40 2.54 -6.16
C GLY A 54 7.74 1.19 -5.54
N ASP A 55 7.64 0.13 -6.34
CA ASP A 55 7.78 -1.27 -5.92
C ASP A 55 9.22 -1.65 -5.49
N ILE A 56 10.21 -0.77 -5.69
CA ILE A 56 11.61 -1.03 -5.30
C ILE A 56 11.99 -0.44 -3.93
N VAL A 57 11.10 0.29 -3.27
CA VAL A 57 11.30 0.86 -1.93
C VAL A 57 10.28 0.28 -0.94
N ASP A 58 10.39 0.62 0.35
CA ASP A 58 9.46 0.11 1.36
C ASP A 58 8.02 0.65 1.17
N GLY A 59 7.06 -0.10 1.68
CA GLY A 59 5.63 0.19 1.57
C GLY A 59 4.87 -0.74 0.60
N PRO A 60 3.56 -0.50 0.44
CA PRO A 60 2.71 -1.39 -0.35
C PRO A 60 2.98 -1.24 -1.87
N PRO A 61 3.08 -2.34 -2.64
CA PRO A 61 3.32 -2.30 -4.09
C PRO A 61 2.03 -1.95 -4.86
N LEU A 62 1.69 -0.66 -4.83
CA LEU A 62 0.48 -0.11 -5.43
C LEU A 62 0.83 0.99 -6.44
N ALA A 63 0.14 1.01 -7.58
CA ALA A 63 0.42 1.96 -8.65
C ALA A 63 0.29 3.43 -8.20
N HIS A 64 -0.78 3.77 -7.46
CA HIS A 64 -0.99 5.13 -6.95
C HIS A 64 -0.01 5.50 -5.84
N LYS A 65 0.52 4.54 -5.08
CA LYS A 65 1.62 4.76 -4.13
C LYS A 65 2.89 5.18 -4.87
N ALA A 66 3.26 4.46 -5.93
CA ALA A 66 4.42 4.80 -6.77
C ALA A 66 4.29 6.20 -7.41
N SER A 67 3.10 6.53 -7.94
CA SER A 67 2.83 7.86 -8.49
C SER A 67 2.93 8.98 -7.45
N TYR A 68 2.42 8.74 -6.24
CA TYR A 68 2.51 9.69 -5.13
C TYR A 68 3.97 9.92 -4.71
N GLU A 69 4.76 8.86 -4.53
CA GLU A 69 6.19 8.99 -4.23
C GLU A 69 6.97 9.69 -5.35
N GLY A 70 6.60 9.47 -6.62
CA GLY A 70 7.18 10.19 -7.75
C GLY A 70 6.97 11.69 -7.66
N LYS A 71 5.77 12.12 -7.22
CA LYS A 71 5.48 13.52 -6.94
C LYS A 71 6.34 14.04 -5.78
N ILE A 72 6.42 13.31 -4.66
CA ILE A 72 7.23 13.71 -3.50
C ILE A 72 8.71 13.84 -3.87
N ALA A 73 9.27 12.88 -4.62
CA ALA A 73 10.65 12.93 -5.08
C ALA A 73 10.90 14.16 -5.96
N ALA A 74 9.98 14.48 -6.88
CA ALA A 74 10.08 15.66 -7.73
C ALA A 74 10.03 16.98 -6.92
N GLU A 75 9.13 17.08 -5.94
CA GLU A 75 9.05 18.23 -5.01
C GLU A 75 10.33 18.35 -4.18
N ALA A 76 10.86 17.24 -3.66
CA ALA A 76 12.11 17.20 -2.91
C ALA A 76 13.33 17.62 -3.74
N ILE A 77 13.38 17.21 -5.02
CA ILE A 77 14.41 17.65 -5.99
C ILE A 77 14.32 19.17 -6.21
N ALA A 78 13.11 19.73 -6.21
CA ALA A 78 12.88 21.17 -6.33
C ALA A 78 13.18 21.96 -5.04
N GLY A 79 13.52 21.29 -3.94
CA GLY A 79 13.81 21.91 -2.64
C GLY A 79 12.59 22.13 -1.75
N GLU A 80 11.44 21.58 -2.11
CA GLU A 80 10.22 21.66 -1.29
C GLU A 80 10.28 20.67 -0.11
N PRO A 81 9.63 20.99 1.03
CA PRO A 81 9.63 20.14 2.23
C PRO A 81 8.62 18.98 2.14
N ALA A 82 8.39 18.43 0.95
CA ALA A 82 7.41 17.37 0.73
C ALA A 82 7.90 16.04 1.33
N GLU A 83 7.02 15.35 2.07
CA GLU A 83 7.30 14.06 2.70
C GLU A 83 6.20 13.05 2.41
N ILE A 84 6.59 11.79 2.39
CA ILE A 84 5.66 10.65 2.31
C ILE A 84 4.81 10.57 3.58
N ASP A 85 3.49 10.46 3.38
CA ASP A 85 2.52 9.95 4.36
C ASP A 85 1.67 8.84 3.73
N TYR A 86 1.85 7.60 4.20
CA TYR A 86 1.13 6.44 3.69
C TYR A 86 -0.26 6.24 4.30
N LEU A 87 -0.63 6.96 5.36
CA LEU A 87 -1.90 6.73 6.05
C LEU A 87 -3.11 6.91 5.11
N GLY A 88 -2.99 7.82 4.14
CA GLY A 88 -4.01 8.12 3.14
C GLY A 88 -3.98 7.23 1.90
N ILE A 89 -3.13 6.19 1.83
CA ILE A 89 -3.02 5.32 0.65
C ILE A 89 -4.09 4.22 0.73
N PRO A 90 -5.09 4.19 -0.17
CA PRO A 90 -6.09 3.15 -0.16
C PRO A 90 -5.54 1.82 -0.71
N ALA A 91 -6.10 0.71 -0.23
CA ALA A 91 -5.91 -0.62 -0.81
C ALA A 91 -7.25 -1.14 -1.34
N VAL A 92 -7.24 -1.75 -2.53
CA VAL A 92 -8.46 -2.19 -3.23
C VAL A 92 -8.28 -3.61 -3.78
N VAL A 93 -9.32 -4.43 -3.65
CA VAL A 93 -9.47 -5.71 -4.35
C VAL A 93 -10.70 -5.60 -5.25
N PHE A 94 -10.47 -5.75 -6.56
CA PHE A 94 -11.50 -5.64 -7.61
C PHE A 94 -12.26 -6.97 -7.81
N SER A 95 -12.71 -7.58 -6.72
CA SER A 95 -13.63 -8.72 -6.73
C SER A 95 -15.08 -8.25 -6.86
N GLU A 96 -16.02 -9.20 -6.89
CA GLU A 96 -17.45 -8.92 -6.76
C GLU A 96 -17.96 -9.59 -5.47
N PRO A 97 -18.36 -8.84 -4.43
CA PRO A 97 -18.27 -7.38 -4.31
C PRO A 97 -16.81 -6.90 -4.18
N GLU A 98 -16.57 -5.62 -4.48
CA GLU A 98 -15.27 -4.98 -4.29
C GLU A 98 -14.93 -4.83 -2.79
N LEU A 99 -13.64 -4.78 -2.48
CA LEU A 99 -13.14 -4.46 -1.16
C LEU A 99 -12.24 -3.23 -1.25
N ALA A 100 -12.45 -2.25 -0.37
CA ALA A 100 -11.59 -1.09 -0.26
C ALA A 100 -11.36 -0.70 1.20
N THR A 101 -10.16 -0.24 1.52
CA THR A 101 -9.80 0.26 2.85
C THR A 101 -8.75 1.36 2.75
N VAL A 102 -8.71 2.25 3.75
CA VAL A 102 -7.71 3.32 3.90
C VAL A 102 -7.61 3.69 5.37
N GLY A 103 -6.43 4.12 5.81
CA GLY A 103 -6.16 4.47 7.21
C GLY A 103 -6.00 3.24 8.10
N TYR A 104 -6.22 3.43 9.39
CA TYR A 104 -6.02 2.39 10.40
C TYR A 104 -7.10 1.31 10.38
N THR A 105 -6.68 0.06 10.53
CA THR A 105 -7.52 -1.00 11.05
C THR A 105 -7.76 -0.83 12.55
N GLU A 106 -8.79 -1.50 13.09
CA GLU A 106 -9.02 -1.48 14.55
C GLU A 106 -7.83 -2.05 15.32
N ALA A 107 -7.16 -3.07 14.77
CA ALA A 107 -6.04 -3.74 15.42
C ALA A 107 -4.82 -2.81 15.48
N GLU A 108 -4.49 -2.14 14.39
CA GLU A 108 -3.38 -1.17 14.34
C GLU A 108 -3.65 0.01 15.26
N ALA A 109 -4.85 0.60 15.22
CA ALA A 109 -5.20 1.72 16.10
C ALA A 109 -5.09 1.35 17.60
N LYS A 110 -5.56 0.16 17.97
CA LYS A 110 -5.41 -0.36 19.34
C LYS A 110 -3.95 -0.63 19.71
N ALA A 111 -3.15 -1.16 18.79
CA ALA A 111 -1.72 -1.40 18.99
C ALA A 111 -0.94 -0.09 19.23
N GLU A 112 -1.36 1.01 18.60
CA GLU A 112 -0.82 2.35 18.84
C GLU A 112 -1.39 3.04 20.09
N GLY A 113 -2.25 2.37 20.86
CA GLY A 113 -2.84 2.93 22.08
C GLY A 113 -3.90 4.01 21.82
N ILE A 114 -4.46 4.07 20.61
CA ILE A 114 -5.51 5.03 20.26
C ILE A 114 -6.85 4.53 20.80
N GLU A 115 -7.53 5.35 21.61
CA GLU A 115 -8.92 5.07 21.98
C GLU A 115 -9.83 5.25 20.76
N ILE A 116 -10.46 4.15 20.34
CA ILE A 116 -11.30 4.13 19.13
C ILE A 116 -12.76 3.75 19.40
N VAL A 117 -13.62 4.19 18.49
CA VAL A 117 -14.98 3.71 18.29
C VAL A 117 -15.11 3.17 16.87
N ALA A 118 -15.69 1.98 16.72
CA ALA A 118 -15.95 1.38 15.43
C ALA A 118 -17.46 1.31 15.16
N ALA A 119 -17.89 1.82 14.01
CA ALA A 119 -19.27 1.77 13.54
C ALA A 119 -19.34 0.97 12.24
N LYS A 120 -20.41 0.18 12.07
CA LYS A 120 -20.63 -0.67 10.90
C LYS A 120 -22.05 -0.49 10.39
N PHE A 121 -22.21 -0.33 9.08
CA PHE A 121 -23.51 -0.19 8.42
C PHE A 121 -23.61 -1.17 7.23
N PRO A 122 -24.58 -2.10 7.22
CA PRO A 122 -24.73 -3.09 6.15
C PRO A 122 -25.33 -2.48 4.88
N PHE A 123 -24.88 -2.93 3.69
CA PHE A 123 -25.47 -2.45 2.43
C PHE A 123 -26.91 -2.96 2.22
N ALA A 124 -27.31 -4.05 2.87
CA ALA A 124 -28.71 -4.49 2.92
C ALA A 124 -29.69 -3.44 3.51
N ALA A 125 -29.19 -2.46 4.28
CA ALA A 125 -29.99 -1.35 4.80
C ALA A 125 -29.92 -0.08 3.93
N ASN A 126 -29.23 -0.13 2.78
CA ASN A 126 -29.09 0.99 1.85
C ASN A 126 -30.13 0.89 0.70
N GLY A 127 -30.98 1.91 0.55
CA GLY A 127 -32.04 1.91 -0.48
C GLY A 127 -31.52 1.85 -1.92
N ARG A 128 -30.32 2.39 -2.20
CA ARG A 128 -29.70 2.30 -3.53
C ARG A 128 -29.20 0.88 -3.81
N ALA A 129 -28.52 0.25 -2.85
CA ALA A 129 -28.08 -1.14 -2.93
C ALA A 129 -29.26 -2.09 -3.19
N LEU A 130 -30.37 -1.91 -2.47
CA LEU A 130 -31.62 -2.66 -2.70
C LEU A 130 -32.16 -2.45 -4.12
N SER A 131 -32.21 -1.21 -4.61
CA SER A 131 -32.71 -0.91 -5.96
C SER A 131 -31.85 -1.48 -7.09
N LEU A 132 -30.60 -1.86 -6.79
CA LEU A 132 -29.64 -2.44 -7.73
C LEU A 132 -29.44 -3.94 -7.53
N ASP A 133 -30.15 -4.56 -6.57
CA ASP A 133 -29.94 -5.96 -6.17
C ASP A 133 -28.47 -6.28 -5.77
N ALA A 134 -27.78 -5.30 -5.17
CA ALA A 134 -26.36 -5.36 -4.82
C ALA A 134 -26.16 -5.10 -3.31
N THR A 135 -26.64 -6.02 -2.47
CA THR A 135 -26.76 -5.81 -1.01
C THR A 135 -25.64 -6.43 -0.17
N ASP A 136 -24.73 -7.17 -0.80
CA ASP A 136 -23.62 -7.83 -0.13
C ASP A 136 -22.63 -6.83 0.48
N GLY A 137 -22.15 -7.12 1.69
CA GLY A 137 -21.11 -6.34 2.35
C GLY A 137 -21.62 -5.22 3.27
N PHE A 138 -20.71 -4.29 3.58
CA PHE A 138 -20.93 -3.22 4.55
C PHE A 138 -19.90 -2.09 4.40
N MET A 139 -20.21 -0.94 4.99
CA MET A 139 -19.23 0.08 5.33
C MET A 139 -18.87 -0.04 6.82
N LYS A 140 -17.58 0.07 7.14
CA LYS A 140 -17.09 0.16 8.51
C LYS A 140 -16.20 1.39 8.65
N MET A 141 -16.48 2.19 9.66
CA MET A 141 -15.73 3.40 9.99
C MET A 141 -15.13 3.28 11.38
N ILE A 142 -13.88 3.71 11.50
CA ILE A 142 -13.15 3.75 12.78
C ILE A 142 -12.86 5.22 13.05
N THR A 143 -13.27 5.69 14.22
CA THR A 143 -12.99 7.05 14.68
C THR A 143 -12.22 6.98 15.99
N ARG A 144 -11.51 8.07 16.31
CA ARG A 144 -11.14 8.31 17.70
C ARG A 144 -12.40 8.50 18.54
N LYS A 145 -12.30 8.20 19.82
CA LYS A 145 -13.38 8.43 20.78
C LYS A 145 -13.66 9.92 20.98
#